data_AF-A0A5C5ZWS6-F1
#
_entry.id   AF-A0A5C5ZWS6-F1
#
_cell.length_a   1.000
_cell.length_b   1.000
_cell.length_c   1.000
_cell.angle_alpha   90.00
_cell.angle_beta   90.00
_cell.angle_gamma   90.00
#
_symmetry.space_group_name_H-M   'P 1'
#
loop_
_entity.id
_entity.type
_entity.pdbx_description
1 polymer ?
#
loop_
_entity_poly.entity_id
_entity_poly.type
_entity_poly.pdbx_seq_one_letter_code
_entity_poly.pdbx_strand_id
1 'polypeptide(L)'
;MPKTLSQRCVFLGLCVSLVAMAGCSKNATSPTNVSSTQSSPETSVAAQTLEPEAAPVAPVLPSRISADEAKKAMAELESKINEAIAEFEPAEKAAIELALNAAPISNQSELLLGPWYGNLSTDPASSSYWYYERHDDGTLRSTGMNLETEFKQFDRFDDDLVWTTRGRVIFEYKVNEPEEVHLFLIQSIDEQTFRYKMAIEGIPLAEWTIDTDTRGTTKLPDPPEGWEEMEQ
;
A
#
# COMPACT_ATOMS: atom_id res chain seq x y z
N MET A 1 7.73 -1.65 -44.36
CA MET A 1 8.10 -0.63 -43.35
C MET A 1 8.33 -1.37 -42.04
N PRO A 2 9.56 -1.44 -41.52
CA PRO A 2 9.85 -2.18 -40.30
C PRO A 2 9.33 -1.40 -39.08
N LYS A 3 8.65 -2.11 -38.17
CA LYS A 3 8.22 -1.60 -36.86
C LYS A 3 9.43 -1.52 -35.94
N THR A 4 9.73 -0.33 -35.44
CA THR A 4 10.68 -0.11 -34.36
C THR A 4 10.06 -0.58 -33.05
N LEU A 5 10.64 -1.64 -32.48
CA LEU A 5 10.44 -2.06 -31.10
C LEU A 5 10.99 -0.95 -30.18
N SER A 6 10.10 -0.29 -29.45
CA SER A 6 10.48 0.63 -28.39
C SER A 6 10.83 -0.20 -27.15
N GLN A 7 12.13 -0.41 -26.92
CA GLN A 7 12.66 -0.80 -25.62
C GLN A 7 12.26 0.28 -24.61
N ARG A 8 11.36 -0.05 -23.67
CA ARG A 8 11.27 0.64 -22.39
C ARG A 8 11.82 -0.31 -21.32
N CYS A 9 12.77 0.19 -20.55
CA CYS A 9 13.46 -0.53 -19.51
C CYS A 9 12.50 -0.74 -18.33
N VAL A 10 12.06 -1.99 -18.13
CA VAL A 10 11.52 -2.43 -16.85
C VAL A 10 12.71 -2.96 -16.07
N PHE A 11 13.25 -2.15 -15.16
CA PHE A 11 14.17 -2.63 -14.14
C PHE A 11 13.35 -3.05 -12.93
N LEU A 12 12.92 -4.31 -12.92
CA LEU A 12 12.48 -4.98 -11.70
C LEU A 12 13.60 -5.93 -11.28
N GLY A 13 14.20 -5.61 -10.14
CA GLY A 13 15.26 -6.39 -9.50
C GLY A 13 14.73 -7.76 -9.11
N LEU A 14 15.11 -8.77 -9.90
CA LEU A 14 14.81 -10.18 -9.66
C LEU A 14 15.73 -10.70 -8.54
N CYS A 15 15.19 -11.19 -7.43
CA CYS A 15 15.99 -11.89 -6.42
C CYS A 15 15.37 -13.23 -6.00
N VAL A 16 15.88 -14.27 -6.64
CA VAL A 16 15.83 -15.68 -6.22
C VAL A 16 16.69 -15.85 -4.97
N SER A 17 16.16 -16.48 -3.90
CA SER A 17 16.93 -17.39 -3.06
C SER A 17 16.10 -18.27 -2.11
N LEU A 18 16.38 -19.57 -2.21
CA LEU A 18 16.09 -20.64 -1.25
C LEU A 18 16.50 -20.26 0.19
N VAL A 19 15.66 -20.62 1.18
CA VAL A 19 16.14 -20.91 2.55
C VAL A 19 15.48 -22.17 3.11
N ALA A 20 16.36 -23.07 3.56
CA ALA A 20 16.07 -24.33 4.24
C ALA A 20 15.50 -24.11 5.64
N MET A 21 14.53 -24.96 6.02
CA MET A 21 13.98 -25.02 7.38
C MET A 21 14.97 -25.62 8.38
N ALA A 22 15.12 -24.95 9.52
CA ALA A 22 15.50 -25.61 10.77
C ALA A 22 14.65 -25.00 11.91
N GLY A 23 13.78 -25.82 12.48
CA GLY A 23 12.85 -25.44 13.53
C GLY A 23 13.32 -25.78 14.95
N CYS A 24 12.42 -25.43 15.88
CA CYS A 24 12.27 -25.84 17.28
C CYS A 24 13.32 -25.31 18.28
N SER A 25 12.96 -24.40 19.19
CA SER A 25 12.04 -24.52 20.35
C SER A 25 12.57 -25.43 21.46
N LYS A 26 12.88 -24.86 22.64
CA LYS A 26 12.16 -25.09 23.91
C LYS A 26 12.87 -24.53 25.16
N ASN A 27 12.00 -24.04 26.06
CA ASN A 27 12.00 -24.11 27.53
C ASN A 27 13.00 -23.32 28.39
N ALA A 28 12.48 -22.55 29.36
CA ALA A 28 12.36 -22.93 30.78
C ALA A 28 12.15 -21.66 31.67
N THR A 29 10.99 -21.51 32.33
CA THR A 29 10.72 -21.79 33.76
C THR A 29 11.12 -20.65 34.73
N SER A 30 10.12 -19.97 35.31
CA SER A 30 10.21 -19.13 36.53
C SER A 30 10.43 -20.00 37.78
N PRO A 31 10.83 -19.50 38.97
CA PRO A 31 9.94 -18.67 39.84
C PRO A 31 10.65 -17.72 40.85
N THR A 32 9.88 -16.83 41.50
CA THR A 32 9.65 -16.80 42.98
C THR A 32 9.39 -15.39 43.54
N ASN A 33 8.29 -15.32 44.30
CA ASN A 33 7.81 -14.31 45.26
C ASN A 33 8.87 -13.67 46.18
N VAL A 34 8.68 -12.37 46.48
CA VAL A 34 8.81 -11.83 47.86
C VAL A 34 7.78 -10.72 48.07
N SER A 35 6.99 -10.87 49.14
CA SER A 35 6.04 -9.90 49.66
C SER A 35 6.74 -8.92 50.61
N SER A 36 6.39 -7.63 50.54
CA SER A 36 6.51 -6.74 51.70
C SER A 36 5.48 -5.62 51.62
N THR A 37 4.73 -5.50 52.71
CA THR A 37 3.67 -4.53 52.97
C THR A 37 4.31 -3.28 53.55
N GLN A 38 4.02 -2.10 52.98
CA GLN A 38 4.27 -0.84 53.66
C GLN A 38 3.18 0.18 53.32
N SER A 39 2.64 0.76 54.39
CA SER A 39 1.49 1.65 54.45
C SER A 39 1.86 3.13 54.28
N SER A 40 1.09 3.84 53.45
CA SER A 40 0.62 5.25 53.49
C SER A 40 1.66 6.39 53.64
N PRO A 41 1.51 7.51 52.90
CA PRO A 41 0.34 8.40 53.02
C PRO A 41 -0.30 8.86 51.70
N GLU A 42 -1.60 9.14 51.80
CA GLU A 42 -2.42 9.84 50.80
C GLU A 42 -1.79 11.20 50.47
N THR A 43 -1.33 11.34 49.23
CA THR A 43 -1.13 12.65 48.61
C THR A 43 -2.25 12.79 47.58
N SER A 44 -3.27 13.58 47.93
CA SER A 44 -4.29 14.04 46.99
C SER A 44 -3.60 14.93 45.96
N VAL A 45 -3.19 14.34 44.84
CA VAL A 45 -2.78 15.08 43.65
C VAL A 45 -4.08 15.43 42.94
N ALA A 46 -4.36 16.73 42.83
CA ALA A 46 -5.45 17.25 42.02
C ALA A 46 -5.38 16.59 40.65
N ALA A 47 -6.45 15.89 40.26
CA ALA A 47 -6.62 15.41 38.91
C ALA A 47 -6.65 16.63 37.99
N GLN A 48 -5.50 16.97 37.41
CA GLN A 48 -5.49 17.73 36.18
C GLN A 48 -6.12 16.80 35.15
N THR A 49 -7.39 17.07 34.85
CA THR A 49 -8.00 16.63 33.60
C THR A 49 -7.13 17.21 32.49
N LEU A 50 -6.16 16.43 32.04
CA LEU A 50 -5.53 16.64 30.75
C LEU A 50 -6.69 16.58 29.76
N GLU A 51 -7.09 17.74 29.24
CA GLU A 51 -7.89 17.77 28.03
C GLU A 51 -7.19 16.85 27.04
N PRO A 52 -7.89 15.86 26.44
CA PRO A 52 -7.28 15.08 25.38
C PRO A 52 -6.87 16.07 24.31
N GLU A 53 -5.56 16.27 24.19
CA GLU A 53 -4.96 16.99 23.08
C GLU A 53 -5.58 16.37 21.83
N ALA A 54 -6.40 17.16 21.13
CA ALA A 54 -7.09 16.71 19.95
C ALA A 54 -6.01 16.14 19.04
N ALA A 55 -6.07 14.83 18.79
CA ALA A 55 -5.14 14.18 17.89
C ALA A 55 -5.08 15.05 16.62
N PRO A 56 -3.88 15.40 16.13
CA PRO A 56 -3.74 16.27 14.98
C PRO A 56 -4.65 15.70 13.89
N VAL A 57 -5.60 16.53 13.43
CA VAL A 57 -6.53 16.15 12.37
C VAL A 57 -5.66 15.72 11.20
N ALA A 58 -5.73 14.44 10.91
CA ALA A 58 -5.08 13.80 9.78
C ALA A 58 -5.25 14.71 8.55
N PRO A 59 -4.16 15.13 7.86
CA PRO A 59 -4.30 15.89 6.62
C PRO A 59 -5.12 15.06 5.63
N VAL A 60 -6.37 15.47 5.42
CA VAL A 60 -7.20 15.00 4.31
C VAL A 60 -6.45 15.38 3.04
N LEU A 61 -6.22 14.43 2.13
CA LEU A 61 -5.75 14.72 0.79
C LEU A 61 -6.98 14.97 -0.09
N PRO A 62 -7.39 16.24 -0.28
CA PRO A 62 -8.47 16.53 -1.20
C PRO A 62 -8.05 16.08 -2.60
N SER A 63 -9.00 15.47 -3.30
CA SER A 63 -8.91 15.25 -4.73
C SER A 63 -8.69 16.58 -5.45
N ARG A 64 -7.76 16.62 -6.40
CA ARG A 64 -7.45 17.81 -7.20
C ARG A 64 -8.10 17.78 -8.58
N ILE A 65 -8.66 16.64 -8.97
CA ILE A 65 -9.32 16.44 -10.25
C ILE A 65 -10.79 16.86 -10.15
N SER A 66 -11.31 17.46 -11.22
CA SER A 66 -12.72 17.81 -11.30
C SER A 66 -13.61 16.58 -11.44
N ALA A 67 -14.89 16.70 -11.09
CA ALA A 67 -15.85 15.61 -11.23
C ALA A 67 -15.99 15.10 -12.68
N ASP A 68 -15.85 15.98 -13.67
CA ASP A 68 -15.91 15.61 -15.09
C ASP A 68 -14.66 14.83 -15.52
N GLU A 69 -13.47 15.21 -15.03
CA GLU A 69 -12.22 14.47 -15.26
C GLU A 69 -12.28 13.09 -14.61
N ALA A 70 -12.71 13.01 -13.35
CA ALA A 70 -12.89 11.76 -12.64
C ALA A 70 -13.88 10.83 -13.38
N LYS A 71 -15.01 11.37 -13.85
CA LYS A 71 -15.99 10.60 -14.62
C LYS A 71 -15.42 10.07 -15.94
N LYS A 72 -14.66 10.89 -16.66
CA LYS A 72 -14.01 10.48 -17.91
C LYS A 72 -12.96 9.39 -17.65
N ALA A 73 -12.09 9.60 -16.66
CA ALA A 73 -11.06 8.64 -16.29
C ALA A 73 -11.66 7.30 -15.81
N MET A 74 -12.77 7.34 -15.07
CA MET A 74 -13.49 6.13 -14.66
C MET A 74 -14.03 5.36 -15.87
N ALA A 75 -14.59 6.04 -16.88
CA ALA A 75 -15.05 5.39 -18.10
C ALA A 75 -13.89 4.76 -18.90
N GLU A 76 -12.73 5.42 -18.94
CA GLU A 76 -11.52 4.88 -19.56
C GLU A 76 -11.00 3.65 -18.80
N LEU A 77 -10.90 3.71 -17.47
CA LEU A 77 -10.55 2.58 -16.62
C LEU A 77 -11.45 1.38 -16.90
N GLU A 78 -12.77 1.56 -16.84
CA GLU A 78 -13.75 0.51 -17.09
C GLU A 78 -13.59 -0.15 -18.47
N SER A 79 -13.19 0.61 -19.49
CA SER A 79 -12.91 0.10 -20.83
C SER A 79 -11.61 -0.70 -20.92
N LYS A 80 -10.59 -0.35 -20.13
CA LYS A 80 -9.25 -0.95 -20.15
C LYS A 80 -9.10 -2.18 -19.25
N ILE A 81 -9.97 -2.38 -18.25
CA ILE A 81 -9.84 -3.49 -17.27
C ILE A 81 -9.62 -4.85 -17.93
N ASN A 82 -10.41 -5.19 -18.96
CA ASN A 82 -10.31 -6.50 -19.60
C ASN A 82 -9.03 -6.67 -20.42
N GLU A 83 -8.51 -5.57 -20.98
CA GLU A 83 -7.25 -5.55 -21.72
C GLU A 83 -6.08 -5.75 -20.76
N ALA A 84 -6.05 -5.01 -19.65
CA ALA A 84 -5.04 -5.15 -18.61
C ALA A 84 -4.96 -6.57 -18.03
N ILE A 85 -6.11 -7.23 -17.78
CA ILE A 85 -6.14 -8.62 -17.31
C ILE A 85 -5.63 -9.60 -18.38
N ALA A 86 -5.81 -9.28 -19.66
CA ALA A 86 -5.41 -10.16 -20.75
C ALA A 86 -3.90 -10.15 -21.03
N GLU A 87 -3.17 -9.14 -20.54
CA GLU A 87 -1.71 -9.01 -20.65
C GLU A 87 -0.97 -9.96 -19.69
N PHE A 88 -1.63 -10.41 -18.62
CA PHE A 88 -1.04 -11.36 -17.69
C PHE A 88 -0.92 -12.78 -18.27
N GLU A 89 0.20 -13.42 -17.95
CA GLU A 89 0.44 -14.83 -18.23
C GLU A 89 -0.62 -15.74 -17.56
N PRO A 90 -0.83 -16.98 -18.06
CA PRO A 90 -1.98 -17.80 -17.66
C PRO A 90 -2.13 -18.07 -16.16
N ALA A 91 -1.04 -18.19 -15.41
CA ALA A 91 -1.10 -18.50 -13.97
C ALA A 91 -1.52 -17.27 -13.14
N GLU A 92 -0.96 -16.12 -13.48
CA GLU A 92 -1.25 -14.80 -12.91
C GLU A 92 -2.70 -14.42 -13.21
N LYS A 93 -3.12 -14.59 -14.47
CA LYS A 93 -4.49 -14.38 -14.89
C LYS A 93 -5.48 -15.27 -14.13
N ALA A 94 -5.18 -16.55 -13.95
CA ALA A 94 -6.02 -17.44 -13.17
C ALA A 94 -6.18 -17.00 -11.70
N ALA A 95 -5.10 -16.45 -11.10
CA ALA A 95 -5.17 -15.89 -9.75
C ALA A 95 -6.03 -14.62 -9.69
N ILE A 96 -5.91 -13.74 -10.68
CA ILE A 96 -6.76 -12.54 -10.82
C ILE A 96 -8.23 -12.93 -11.00
N GLU A 97 -8.52 -13.88 -11.89
CA GLU A 97 -9.88 -14.38 -12.14
C GLU A 97 -10.49 -15.03 -10.89
N LEU A 98 -9.69 -15.77 -10.10
CA LEU A 98 -10.14 -16.31 -8.83
C LEU A 98 -10.53 -15.19 -7.85
N ALA A 99 -9.75 -14.13 -7.75
CA ALA A 99 -10.05 -12.97 -6.90
C ALA A 99 -11.28 -12.20 -7.39
N LEU A 100 -11.47 -12.06 -8.71
CA LEU A 100 -12.64 -11.41 -9.31
C LEU A 100 -13.95 -12.16 -9.00
N ASN A 101 -13.89 -13.49 -8.99
CA ASN A 101 -15.05 -14.35 -8.72
C ASN A 101 -15.27 -14.61 -7.22
N ALA A 102 -14.33 -14.20 -6.36
CA ALA A 102 -14.49 -14.32 -4.92
C ALA A 102 -15.52 -13.31 -4.39
N ALA A 103 -16.35 -13.75 -3.44
CA ALA A 103 -17.27 -12.85 -2.75
C ALA A 103 -16.49 -11.75 -2.02
N PRO A 104 -16.90 -10.47 -2.13
CA PRO A 104 -16.29 -9.37 -1.39
C PRO A 104 -16.25 -9.64 0.12
N ILE A 105 -15.30 -9.04 0.81
CA ILE A 105 -15.27 -9.03 2.27
C ILE A 105 -16.47 -8.20 2.78
N SER A 106 -17.00 -8.56 3.95
CA SER A 106 -18.09 -7.76 4.57
C SER A 106 -17.63 -6.31 4.72
N ASN A 107 -18.46 -5.36 4.28
CA ASN A 107 -18.18 -3.92 4.30
C ASN A 107 -16.90 -3.51 3.55
N GLN A 108 -16.42 -4.32 2.59
CA GLN A 108 -15.18 -4.05 1.84
C GLN A 108 -15.14 -2.63 1.26
N SER A 109 -16.24 -2.17 0.66
CA SER A 109 -16.31 -0.82 0.08
C SER A 109 -16.11 0.27 1.12
N GLU A 110 -16.72 0.15 2.31
CA GLU A 110 -16.60 1.13 3.39
C GLU A 110 -15.20 1.11 4.01
N LEU A 111 -14.62 -0.09 4.19
CA LEU A 111 -13.29 -0.25 4.78
C LEU A 111 -12.20 0.32 3.86
N LEU A 112 -12.37 0.24 2.53
CA LEU A 112 -11.40 0.76 1.57
C LEU A 112 -11.32 2.29 1.56
N LEU A 113 -12.38 2.99 1.95
CA LEU A 113 -12.44 4.46 1.96
C LEU A 113 -11.57 5.07 3.03
N GLY A 114 -11.06 6.27 2.79
CA GLY A 114 -10.27 7.05 3.73
C GLY A 114 -8.76 6.76 3.65
N PRO A 115 -8.01 7.24 4.65
CA PRO A 115 -6.56 7.32 4.58
C PRO A 115 -5.87 6.00 4.92
N TRP A 116 -4.89 5.65 4.11
CA TRP A 116 -4.04 4.47 4.27
C TRP A 116 -2.57 4.84 4.05
N TYR A 117 -1.70 4.14 4.76
CA TYR A 117 -0.26 4.27 4.67
C TYR A 117 0.39 2.90 4.53
N GLY A 118 1.28 2.78 3.55
CA GLY A 118 2.11 1.59 3.36
C GLY A 118 3.59 1.92 3.32
N ASN A 119 4.37 0.89 3.61
CA ASN A 119 5.82 0.90 3.55
C ASN A 119 6.28 -0.48 3.10
N LEU A 120 7.04 -0.53 2.00
CA LEU A 120 7.80 -1.69 1.60
C LEU A 120 9.26 -1.46 1.95
N SER A 121 9.75 -2.16 2.99
CA SER A 121 11.15 -2.16 3.40
C SER A 121 11.76 -3.57 3.40
N THR A 122 11.21 -4.48 2.60
CA THR A 122 11.61 -5.89 2.59
C THR A 122 12.92 -6.14 1.87
N ASP A 123 13.36 -5.21 1.03
CA ASP A 123 14.61 -5.26 0.30
C ASP A 123 15.65 -4.30 0.94
N PRO A 124 16.84 -4.78 1.32
CA PRO A 124 17.91 -3.90 1.77
C PRO A 124 18.37 -2.89 0.71
N ALA A 125 18.13 -3.15 -0.58
CA ALA A 125 18.52 -2.28 -1.68
C ALA A 125 17.48 -1.18 -1.96
N SER A 126 16.20 -1.41 -1.67
CA SER A 126 15.14 -0.46 -2.01
C SER A 126 14.10 -0.31 -0.90
N SER A 127 13.53 0.87 -0.76
CA SER A 127 12.40 1.08 0.16
C SER A 127 11.41 2.05 -0.43
N SER A 128 10.12 1.75 -0.29
CA SER A 128 9.05 2.60 -0.80
C SER A 128 8.09 2.96 0.32
N TYR A 129 7.71 4.23 0.37
CA TYR A 129 6.74 4.75 1.32
C TYR A 129 5.61 5.39 0.53
N TRP A 130 4.37 5.10 0.89
CA TRP A 130 3.21 5.71 0.24
C TRP A 130 2.09 6.00 1.23
N TYR A 131 1.39 7.10 0.97
CA TYR A 131 0.16 7.48 1.63
C TYR A 131 -0.89 7.71 0.55
N TYR A 132 -2.10 7.23 0.77
CA TYR A 132 -3.19 7.53 -0.13
C TYR A 132 -4.53 7.61 0.59
N GLU A 133 -5.49 8.25 -0.07
CA GLU A 133 -6.86 8.38 0.43
C GLU A 133 -7.86 8.10 -0.68
N ARG A 134 -8.70 7.07 -0.47
CA ARG A 134 -9.79 6.71 -1.38
C ARG A 134 -11.08 7.40 -0.94
N HIS A 135 -11.76 8.04 -1.88
CA HIS A 135 -13.02 8.73 -1.66
C HIS A 135 -14.20 7.93 -2.24
N ASP A 136 -15.40 8.15 -1.71
CA ASP A 136 -16.62 7.44 -2.09
C ASP A 136 -17.13 7.80 -3.50
N ASP A 137 -16.67 8.93 -4.04
CA ASP A 137 -16.89 9.37 -5.41
C ASP A 137 -16.00 8.63 -6.45
N GLY A 138 -15.17 7.70 -6.00
CA GLY A 138 -14.28 6.91 -6.85
C GLY A 138 -12.96 7.61 -7.19
N THR A 139 -12.66 8.77 -6.56
CA THR A 139 -11.36 9.41 -6.66
C THR A 139 -10.38 8.88 -5.61
N LEU A 140 -9.11 8.92 -5.94
CA LEU A 140 -8.01 8.51 -5.08
C LEU A 140 -6.87 9.49 -5.26
N ARG A 141 -6.23 9.89 -4.18
CA ARG A 141 -4.96 10.60 -4.25
C ARG A 141 -3.88 9.83 -3.53
N SER A 142 -2.74 9.64 -4.20
CA SER A 142 -1.61 8.87 -3.69
C SER A 142 -0.34 9.71 -3.76
N THR A 143 0.45 9.71 -2.70
CA THR A 143 1.77 10.34 -2.68
C THR A 143 2.76 9.41 -2.02
N GLY A 144 4.00 9.44 -2.49
CA GLY A 144 5.02 8.58 -1.95
C GLY A 144 6.42 8.97 -2.35
N MET A 145 7.34 8.14 -1.90
CA MET A 145 8.77 8.24 -2.18
C MET A 145 9.33 6.84 -2.33
N ASN A 146 10.04 6.58 -3.44
CA ASN A 146 10.89 5.40 -3.53
C ASN A 146 12.33 5.80 -3.25
N LEU A 147 13.04 4.91 -2.57
CA LEU A 147 14.42 5.05 -2.16
C LEU A 147 15.22 3.93 -2.82
N GLU A 148 16.24 4.32 -3.57
CA GLU A 148 17.20 3.41 -4.17
C GLU A 148 18.54 3.51 -3.43
N THR A 149 18.81 2.51 -2.60
CA THR A 149 19.89 2.51 -1.61
C THR A 149 21.26 2.34 -2.26
N GLU A 150 21.36 1.59 -3.36
CA GLU A 150 22.63 1.37 -4.06
C GLU A 150 23.18 2.68 -4.64
N PHE A 151 22.30 3.48 -5.25
CA PHE A 151 22.67 4.75 -5.89
C PHE A 151 22.53 5.97 -4.98
N LYS A 152 21.94 5.81 -3.78
CA LYS A 152 21.56 6.91 -2.88
C LYS A 152 20.68 7.93 -3.57
N GLN A 153 19.67 7.43 -4.28
CA GLN A 153 18.75 8.23 -5.04
C GLN A 153 17.32 8.03 -4.55
N PHE A 154 16.48 9.05 -4.76
CA PHE A 154 15.06 8.95 -4.46
C PHE A 154 14.23 9.62 -5.55
N ASP A 155 13.00 9.17 -5.73
CA ASP A 155 11.98 9.88 -6.50
C ASP A 155 10.74 10.06 -5.62
N ARG A 156 9.93 11.05 -5.98
CA ARG A 156 8.64 11.29 -5.37
C ARG A 156 7.55 11.22 -6.42
N PHE A 157 6.39 10.79 -5.98
CA PHE A 157 5.16 10.84 -6.76
C PHE A 157 4.03 11.50 -5.95
N ASP A 158 3.14 12.19 -6.67
CA ASP A 158 1.91 12.79 -6.16
C ASP A 158 0.86 12.65 -7.28
N ASP A 159 0.20 11.50 -7.27
CA ASP A 159 -0.71 11.04 -8.30
C ASP A 159 -2.16 11.31 -7.92
N ASP A 160 -2.94 11.82 -8.87
CA ASP A 160 -4.39 11.79 -8.83
C ASP A 160 -4.88 10.59 -9.66
N LEU A 161 -5.69 9.73 -9.04
CA LEU A 161 -6.20 8.50 -9.61
C LEU A 161 -7.73 8.42 -9.50
N VAL A 162 -8.29 7.52 -10.29
CA VAL A 162 -9.63 6.96 -10.06
C VAL A 162 -9.52 5.49 -9.68
N TRP A 163 -10.48 4.99 -8.91
CA TRP A 163 -10.48 3.62 -8.44
C TRP A 163 -11.87 2.97 -8.45
N THR A 164 -11.90 1.66 -8.63
CA THR A 164 -13.11 0.83 -8.52
C THR A 164 -12.76 -0.54 -7.97
N THR A 165 -13.75 -1.33 -7.57
CA THR A 165 -13.53 -2.70 -7.09
C THR A 165 -14.52 -3.69 -7.71
N ARG A 166 -14.04 -4.89 -8.04
CA ARG A 166 -14.86 -6.04 -8.49
C ARG A 166 -14.40 -7.30 -7.78
N GLY A 167 -15.31 -8.04 -7.15
CA GLY A 167 -14.95 -9.17 -6.30
C GLY A 167 -13.96 -8.74 -5.21
N ARG A 168 -12.77 -9.33 -5.20
CA ARG A 168 -11.65 -8.95 -4.32
C ARG A 168 -10.48 -8.30 -5.06
N VAL A 169 -10.77 -7.59 -6.15
CA VAL A 169 -9.76 -6.84 -6.92
C VAL A 169 -10.08 -5.35 -6.87
N ILE A 170 -9.07 -4.53 -6.63
CA ILE A 170 -9.10 -3.08 -6.82
C ILE A 170 -8.41 -2.78 -8.14
N PHE A 171 -9.01 -1.87 -8.90
CA PHE A 171 -8.41 -1.31 -10.10
C PHE A 171 -8.19 0.17 -9.89
N GLU A 172 -7.00 0.65 -10.22
CA GLU A 172 -6.65 2.07 -10.14
C GLU A 172 -6.07 2.54 -11.48
N TYR A 173 -6.31 3.81 -11.78
CA TYR A 173 -5.89 4.42 -13.04
C TYR A 173 -5.50 5.88 -12.81
N LYS A 174 -4.28 6.24 -13.21
CA LYS A 174 -3.78 7.61 -13.11
C LYS A 174 -4.53 8.51 -14.07
N VAL A 175 -5.01 9.66 -13.59
CA VAL A 175 -5.77 10.61 -14.42
C VAL A 175 -4.84 11.44 -15.31
N ASN A 176 -3.70 11.84 -14.78
CA ASN A 176 -2.76 12.75 -15.48
C ASN A 176 -1.80 12.02 -16.41
N GLU A 177 -1.49 10.75 -16.11
CA GLU A 177 -0.57 9.90 -16.88
C GLU A 177 -1.20 8.52 -17.13
N PRO A 178 -2.22 8.46 -17.99
CA PRO A 178 -3.04 7.27 -18.20
C PRO A 178 -2.32 6.19 -19.03
N GLU A 179 -1.23 5.63 -18.50
CA GLU A 179 -0.49 4.54 -19.15
C GLU A 179 -1.21 3.21 -18.89
N GLU A 180 -1.22 2.76 -17.63
CA GLU A 180 -1.58 1.39 -17.26
C GLU A 180 -2.65 1.34 -16.16
N VAL A 181 -3.38 0.22 -16.08
CA VAL A 181 -4.31 -0.05 -14.97
C VAL A 181 -3.53 -0.81 -13.89
N HIS A 182 -3.51 -0.28 -12.66
CA HIS A 182 -2.92 -0.98 -11.53
C HIS A 182 -3.95 -1.93 -10.91
N LEU A 183 -3.54 -3.16 -10.59
CA LEU A 183 -4.41 -4.20 -10.05
C LEU A 183 -3.93 -4.62 -8.66
N PHE A 184 -4.82 -4.61 -7.68
CA PHE A 184 -4.52 -5.05 -6.30
C PHE A 184 -5.49 -6.14 -5.86
N LEU A 185 -4.96 -7.29 -5.47
CA LEU A 185 -5.72 -8.45 -5.00
C LEU A 185 -5.86 -8.39 -3.48
N ILE A 186 -7.07 -8.13 -2.98
CA ILE A 186 -7.38 -7.99 -1.55
C ILE A 186 -7.24 -9.36 -0.86
N GLN A 187 -6.29 -9.46 0.07
CA GLN A 187 -6.12 -10.64 0.92
C GLN A 187 -7.01 -10.54 2.17
N SER A 188 -7.00 -9.39 2.83
CA SER A 188 -7.85 -9.08 3.98
C SER A 188 -7.92 -7.57 4.20
N ILE A 189 -9.03 -7.08 4.74
CA ILE A 189 -9.16 -5.69 5.19
C ILE A 189 -10.00 -5.62 6.46
N ASP A 190 -9.56 -4.80 7.40
CA ASP A 190 -10.29 -4.41 8.61
C ASP A 190 -10.12 -2.90 8.87
N GLU A 191 -10.59 -2.42 10.03
CA GLU A 191 -10.57 -1.00 10.37
C GLU A 191 -9.16 -0.40 10.53
N GLN A 192 -8.13 -1.24 10.67
CA GLN A 192 -6.76 -0.82 10.95
C GLN A 192 -5.75 -1.28 9.89
N THR A 193 -6.01 -2.42 9.23
CA THR A 193 -5.05 -3.12 8.38
C THR A 193 -5.67 -3.48 7.04
N PHE A 194 -4.94 -3.19 5.97
CA PHE A 194 -5.29 -3.61 4.61
C PHE A 194 -4.13 -4.42 4.01
N ARG A 195 -4.39 -5.68 3.68
CA ARG A 195 -3.39 -6.59 3.12
C ARG A 195 -3.77 -6.94 1.69
N TYR A 196 -2.83 -6.77 0.76
CA TYR A 196 -3.06 -7.00 -0.65
C TYR A 196 -1.81 -7.52 -1.35
N LYS A 197 -1.97 -7.97 -2.60
CA LYS A 197 -0.87 -8.16 -3.53
C LYS A 197 -1.06 -7.23 -4.71
N MET A 198 -0.04 -6.49 -5.11
CA MET A 198 -0.05 -5.83 -6.41
C MET A 198 0.24 -6.86 -7.50
N ALA A 199 -0.62 -6.94 -8.52
CA ALA A 199 -0.35 -7.74 -9.69
C ALA A 199 0.50 -6.91 -10.66
N ILE A 200 1.67 -7.43 -11.02
CA ILE A 200 2.64 -6.75 -11.89
C ILE A 200 2.86 -7.62 -13.13
N GLU A 201 2.62 -7.04 -14.31
CA GLU A 201 2.84 -7.71 -15.58
C GLU A 201 4.31 -8.16 -15.71
N GLY A 202 4.54 -9.35 -16.27
CA GLY A 202 5.88 -9.89 -16.47
C GLY A 202 6.58 -10.41 -15.20
N ILE A 203 6.01 -10.19 -14.01
CA ILE A 203 6.53 -10.75 -12.75
C ILE A 203 5.76 -12.02 -12.39
N PRO A 204 6.44 -13.17 -12.17
CA PRO A 204 5.79 -14.40 -11.79
C PRO A 204 4.97 -14.28 -10.50
N LEU A 205 3.82 -14.96 -10.43
CA LEU A 205 2.92 -14.96 -9.27
C LEU A 205 3.61 -15.30 -7.94
N ALA A 206 4.66 -16.12 -7.97
CA ALA A 206 5.43 -16.50 -6.78
C ALA A 206 6.23 -15.32 -6.18
N GLU A 207 6.53 -14.32 -7.00
CA GLU A 207 7.29 -13.12 -6.61
C GLU A 207 6.37 -11.97 -6.19
N TRP A 208 5.05 -12.08 -6.39
CA TRP A 208 4.10 -11.09 -5.88
C TRP A 208 4.06 -11.11 -4.35
N THR A 209 4.60 -10.06 -3.76
CA THR A 209 4.66 -9.83 -2.31
C THR A 209 3.28 -9.48 -1.75
N ILE A 210 3.08 -9.77 -0.46
CA ILE A 210 1.91 -9.28 0.26
C ILE A 210 2.32 -7.99 0.95
N ASP A 211 1.72 -6.89 0.53
CA ASP A 211 1.85 -5.60 1.16
C ASP A 211 0.84 -5.48 2.31
N THR A 212 1.16 -4.64 3.29
CA THR A 212 0.31 -4.38 4.45
C THR A 212 0.29 -2.91 4.74
N ASP A 213 -0.85 -2.29 4.47
CA ASP A 213 -1.10 -0.90 4.78
C ASP A 213 -1.80 -0.78 6.13
N THR A 214 -1.57 0.35 6.78
CA THR A 214 -2.15 0.72 8.06
C THR A 214 -3.04 1.94 7.90
N ARG A 215 -4.11 2.00 8.68
CA ARG A 215 -5.06 3.10 8.66
C ARG A 215 -4.41 4.38 9.18
N GLY A 216 -4.68 5.50 8.50
CA GLY A 216 -4.37 6.84 8.97
C GLY A 216 -3.35 7.59 8.13
N THR A 217 -3.10 8.84 8.52
CA THR A 217 -2.10 9.71 7.91
C THR A 217 -0.78 9.61 8.65
N THR A 218 0.30 9.46 7.90
CA THR A 218 1.64 9.74 8.40
C THR A 218 2.31 10.76 7.49
N LYS A 219 3.33 11.44 8.00
CA LYS A 219 4.20 12.27 7.16
C LYS A 219 5.10 11.32 6.37
N LEU A 220 5.26 11.55 5.07
CA LEU A 220 6.34 10.89 4.32
C LEU A 220 7.68 11.18 5.03
N PRO A 221 8.55 10.19 5.19
CA PRO A 221 9.86 10.42 5.75
C PRO A 221 10.60 11.45 4.88
N ASP A 222 11.40 12.30 5.52
CA ASP A 222 12.34 13.14 4.76
C ASP A 222 13.39 12.21 4.11
N PRO A 223 13.84 12.50 2.88
CA PRO A 223 14.87 11.69 2.24
C PRO A 223 16.15 11.70 3.08
N PRO A 224 16.93 10.61 3.09
CA PRO A 224 18.15 10.57 3.91
C PRO A 224 19.16 11.64 3.46
N GLU A 225 19.94 12.15 4.40
CA GLU A 225 20.92 13.20 4.13
C GLU A 225 21.92 12.77 3.05
N GLY A 226 22.15 13.65 2.07
CA GLY A 226 23.08 13.43 0.98
C GLY A 226 22.58 12.54 -0.16
N TRP A 227 21.29 12.19 -0.18
CA TRP A 227 20.67 11.51 -1.31
C TRP A 227 20.21 12.49 -2.38
N GLU A 228 20.26 12.07 -3.64
CA GLU A 228 19.92 12.89 -4.81
C GLU A 228 18.54 12.51 -5.37
N GLU A 229 17.77 13.51 -5.81
CA GLU A 229 16.50 13.24 -6.49
C GLU A 229 16.78 12.74 -7.91
N MET A 230 16.11 11.66 -8.33
CA MET A 230 16.24 11.10 -9.67
C MET A 230 15.70 12.10 -10.71
N GLU A 231 16.46 12.33 -11.79
CA GLU A 231 15.95 13.10 -12.93
C GLU A 231 14.87 12.25 -13.65
N GLN A 232 13.64 12.77 -13.67
CA GLN A 232 12.50 12.17 -14.40
C GLN A 232 12.52 12.50 -15.89
#